data_AF-A0A177CPK6-F1
#
_entry.id   AF-A0A177CPK6-F1
#
_cell.length_a   1.000
_cell.length_b   1.000
_cell.length_c   1.000
_cell.angle_alpha   90.00
_cell.angle_beta   90.00
_cell.angle_gamma   90.00
#
_symmetry.space_group_name_H-M   'P 1'
#
loop_
_entity.id
_entity.type
_entity.pdbx_description
1 polymer ?
#
loop_
_entity_poly.entity_id
_entity_poly.type
_entity_poly.pdbx_seq_one_letter_code
_entity_poly.pdbx_strand_id
1 'polypeptide(L)'
;MASFFGTITNLFASINPFDTRISTPASRLFARAAPSTLVLLIGLDESGKSTLLREYLSPRPESVHTLITERHIILEELQAGPTTFQAYDIGGCRPDFFWWFEEGLFKRADAVIYLVDAADRDRIMEAREELIMHGLQANNGGMRRGVPLLVLVTKTELENARRPDQIETYFIDNIITSIGDRPTKVAGVNLTTGKGVLDALSWISNTLLNGPQSIVESEKAALTEKSEILRDSRRIT
;
A
#
# COMPACT_ATOMS: atom_id res chain seq x y z
N MET A 1 -19.27 -16.53 10.33
CA MET A 1 -18.79 -15.18 9.96
C MET A 1 -17.96 -14.52 11.07
N ALA A 2 -18.39 -14.50 12.34
CA ALA A 2 -17.59 -13.93 13.43
C ALA A 2 -16.34 -14.76 13.82
N SER A 3 -16.35 -16.08 13.60
CA SER A 3 -15.25 -16.95 14.06
C SER A 3 -13.97 -16.80 13.25
N PHE A 4 -14.04 -16.59 11.93
CA PHE A 4 -12.84 -16.50 11.09
C PHE A 4 -12.04 -15.22 11.34
N PHE A 5 -12.73 -14.08 11.45
CA PHE A 5 -12.09 -12.83 11.85
C PHE A 5 -11.61 -12.90 13.30
N GLY A 6 -12.35 -13.58 14.18
CA GLY A 6 -11.95 -13.85 15.57
C GLY A 6 -10.64 -14.63 15.69
N THR A 7 -10.44 -15.66 14.85
CA THR A 7 -9.21 -16.46 14.84
C THR A 7 -8.00 -15.67 14.34
N ILE A 8 -8.19 -14.84 13.30
CA ILE A 8 -7.15 -13.93 12.82
C ILE A 8 -6.79 -12.92 13.91
N THR A 9 -7.78 -12.26 14.53
CA THR A 9 -7.52 -11.30 15.63
C THR A 9 -6.89 -11.91 16.88
N ASN A 10 -7.22 -13.16 17.22
CA ASN A 10 -6.71 -13.83 18.42
C ASN A 10 -5.29 -14.39 18.25
N LEU A 11 -4.84 -14.64 17.03
CA LEU A 11 -3.45 -15.05 16.77
C LEU A 11 -2.45 -13.93 17.08
N PHE A 12 -2.90 -12.67 17.01
CA PHE A 12 -2.05 -11.47 17.18
C PHE A 12 -1.82 -11.04 18.63
N ALA A 13 -2.50 -11.64 19.61
CA ALA A 13 -2.36 -11.25 21.01
C ALA A 13 -1.08 -11.81 21.69
N SER A 14 -0.36 -12.73 21.05
CA SER A 14 0.83 -13.39 21.63
C SER A 14 2.16 -12.89 21.08
N ILE A 15 2.16 -11.99 20.09
CA ILE A 15 3.37 -11.44 19.49
C ILE A 15 3.77 -10.21 20.29
N ASN A 16 4.91 -10.27 20.97
CA ASN A 16 5.46 -9.17 21.75
C ASN A 16 5.87 -8.02 20.79
N PRO A 17 5.10 -6.93 20.65
CA PRO A 17 5.14 -6.07 19.45
C PRO A 17 6.16 -4.91 19.54
N PHE A 18 7.11 -4.96 20.49
CA PHE A 18 7.86 -3.78 20.93
C PHE A 18 9.40 -3.86 20.83
N ASP A 19 9.98 -4.73 20.01
CA ASP A 19 11.42 -4.60 19.74
C ASP A 19 11.68 -3.56 18.63
N THR A 20 11.58 -2.30 19.01
CA THR A 20 11.92 -1.12 18.18
C THR A 20 13.40 -1.02 17.83
N ARG A 21 14.26 -1.91 18.34
CA ARG A 21 15.73 -1.81 18.22
C ARG A 21 16.28 -2.49 16.97
N ILE A 22 15.46 -3.20 16.20
CA ILE A 22 15.87 -3.83 14.95
C ILE A 22 14.92 -3.39 13.86
N SER A 23 15.17 -2.23 13.26
CA SER A 23 14.40 -1.70 12.14
C SER A 23 15.32 -1.40 10.96
N THR A 24 14.86 -1.72 9.75
CA THR A 24 15.51 -1.32 8.51
C THR A 24 15.29 0.17 8.25
N PRO A 25 16.11 0.85 7.41
CA PRO A 25 15.83 2.21 7.00
C PRO A 25 14.41 2.40 6.44
N ALA A 26 13.89 1.39 5.73
CA ALA A 26 12.55 1.41 5.15
C ALA A 26 11.44 1.26 6.20
N SER A 27 11.53 0.31 7.14
CA SER A 27 10.50 0.17 8.19
C SER A 27 10.46 1.35 9.15
N ARG A 28 11.60 2.03 9.38
CA ARG A 28 11.65 3.27 10.18
C ARG A 28 10.79 4.39 9.62
N LEU A 29 10.58 4.43 8.30
CA LEU A 29 9.71 5.43 7.68
C LEU A 29 8.29 5.34 8.26
N PHE A 30 7.85 4.16 8.68
CA PHE A 30 6.50 3.91 9.19
C PHE A 30 6.41 3.95 10.73
N ALA A 31 7.52 4.23 11.42
CA ALA A 31 7.55 4.28 12.89
C ALA A 31 6.69 5.41 13.48
N ARG A 32 6.37 6.43 12.69
CA ARG A 32 5.52 7.57 13.08
C ARG A 32 4.05 7.42 12.70
N ALA A 33 3.69 6.32 12.02
CA ALA A 33 2.31 6.08 11.61
C ALA A 33 1.38 5.93 12.84
N ALA A 34 0.08 6.09 12.63
CA ALA A 34 -0.91 5.90 13.67
C ALA A 34 -0.86 4.46 14.24
N PRO A 35 -1.19 4.25 15.52
CA PRO A 35 -1.28 2.90 16.07
C PRO A 35 -2.21 2.02 15.23
N SER A 36 -1.78 0.79 14.96
CA SER A 36 -2.54 -0.20 14.17
C SER A 36 -2.74 0.18 12.70
N THR A 37 -1.81 0.95 12.11
CA THR A 37 -1.80 1.25 10.67
C THR A 37 -1.60 -0.05 9.87
N LEU A 38 -2.46 -0.32 8.89
CA LEU A 38 -2.35 -1.47 7.99
C LEU A 38 -1.92 -1.04 6.59
N VAL A 39 -0.78 -1.57 6.13
CA VAL A 39 -0.29 -1.41 4.75
C VAL A 39 -0.39 -2.74 4.03
N LEU A 40 -1.17 -2.79 2.94
CA LEU A 40 -1.27 -3.99 2.12
C LEU A 40 -0.24 -3.98 1.00
N LEU A 41 0.45 -5.09 0.80
CA LEU A 41 1.30 -5.38 -0.36
C LEU A 41 0.57 -6.39 -1.23
N ILE A 42 0.18 -5.99 -2.43
CA ILE A 42 -0.65 -6.81 -3.32
C ILE A 42 -0.15 -6.73 -4.76
N GLY A 43 -0.55 -7.70 -5.58
CA GLY A 43 -0.12 -7.85 -6.97
C GLY A 43 -0.14 -9.32 -7.37
N LEU A 44 0.04 -9.58 -8.67
CA LEU A 44 0.12 -10.95 -9.19
C LEU A 44 1.25 -11.74 -8.55
N ASP A 45 1.15 -13.06 -8.62
CA ASP A 45 2.23 -13.97 -8.22
C ASP A 45 3.55 -13.56 -8.91
N GLU A 46 4.66 -13.78 -8.20
CA GLU A 46 6.02 -13.44 -8.66
C GLU A 46 6.32 -11.95 -8.91
N SER A 47 5.42 -11.02 -8.54
CA SER A 47 5.64 -9.57 -8.68
C SER A 47 6.72 -8.98 -7.73
N GLY A 48 7.17 -9.76 -6.74
CA GLY A 48 8.24 -9.35 -5.81
C GLY A 48 7.78 -8.90 -4.42
N LYS A 49 6.54 -9.19 -4.02
CA LYS A 49 5.97 -8.79 -2.71
C LYS A 49 6.75 -9.34 -1.53
N SER A 50 6.99 -10.64 -1.54
CA SER A 50 7.77 -11.34 -0.53
C SER A 50 9.20 -10.81 -0.43
N THR A 51 9.81 -10.45 -1.56
CA THR A 51 11.14 -9.83 -1.62
C THR A 51 11.12 -8.45 -0.96
N LEU A 52 10.17 -7.58 -1.31
CA LEU A 52 10.01 -6.27 -0.68
C LEU A 52 9.81 -6.40 0.84
N LEU A 53 8.96 -7.33 1.26
CA LEU A 53 8.66 -7.56 2.67
C LEU A 53 9.87 -8.08 3.46
N ARG A 54 10.54 -9.11 2.97
CA ARG A 54 11.64 -9.79 3.69
C ARG A 54 12.97 -9.08 3.62
N GLU A 55 13.31 -8.48 2.48
CA GLU A 55 14.65 -7.90 2.27
C GLU A 55 14.72 -6.42 2.65
N TYR A 56 13.62 -5.68 2.49
CA TYR A 56 13.63 -4.23 2.67
C TYR A 56 12.88 -3.79 3.92
N LEU A 57 11.68 -4.32 4.17
CA LEU A 57 10.88 -3.91 5.32
C LEU A 57 11.30 -4.67 6.58
N SER A 58 11.55 -5.96 6.46
CA SER A 58 11.88 -6.80 7.60
C SER A 58 13.34 -6.64 8.04
N PRO A 59 13.61 -6.44 9.34
CA PRO A 59 14.98 -6.44 9.86
C PRO A 59 15.66 -7.81 9.73
N ARG A 60 14.87 -8.88 9.78
CA ARG A 60 15.33 -10.27 9.62
C ARG A 60 14.25 -11.11 8.94
N PRO A 61 14.59 -12.09 8.07
CA PRO A 61 13.58 -12.89 7.37
C PRO A 61 12.58 -13.59 8.29
N GLU A 62 13.01 -14.03 9.47
CA GLU A 62 12.20 -14.70 10.50
C GLU A 62 11.17 -13.81 11.20
N SER A 63 11.24 -12.49 11.03
CA SER A 63 10.21 -11.57 11.53
C SER A 63 8.97 -11.53 10.63
N VAL A 64 9.03 -12.18 9.44
CA VAL A 64 7.87 -12.34 8.56
C VAL A 64 7.17 -13.66 8.89
N HIS A 65 5.90 -13.56 9.28
CA HIS A 65 5.05 -14.69 9.59
C HIS A 65 4.21 -15.09 8.39
N THR A 66 4.27 -16.35 7.99
CA THR A 66 3.36 -16.89 6.98
C THR A 66 2.12 -17.46 7.66
N LEU A 67 0.99 -16.82 7.42
CA LEU A 67 -0.33 -17.22 7.88
C LEU A 67 -1.02 -18.00 6.76
N ILE A 68 -1.36 -19.25 7.04
CA ILE A 68 -2.15 -20.08 6.12
C ILE A 68 -3.55 -20.20 6.71
N THR A 69 -4.53 -19.67 6.00
CA THR A 69 -5.93 -19.76 6.44
C THR A 69 -6.46 -21.18 6.27
N GLU A 70 -7.57 -21.51 6.95
CA GLU A 70 -8.30 -22.79 6.78
C GLU A 70 -8.67 -23.09 5.31
N ARG A 71 -8.68 -22.06 4.47
CA ARG A 71 -9.00 -22.16 3.05
C ARG A 71 -7.79 -22.03 2.13
N HIS A 72 -6.58 -22.29 2.66
CA HIS A 72 -5.31 -22.29 1.92
C HIS A 72 -4.93 -20.94 1.29
N ILE A 73 -5.46 -19.83 1.83
CA ILE A 73 -4.96 -18.49 1.51
C ILE A 73 -3.64 -18.28 2.24
N ILE A 74 -2.59 -17.93 1.50
CA ILE A 74 -1.27 -17.60 2.04
C ILE A 74 -1.19 -16.09 2.21
N LEU A 75 -0.91 -15.66 3.43
CA LEU A 75 -0.72 -14.26 3.80
C LEU A 75 0.62 -14.14 4.54
N GLU A 76 1.50 -13.25 4.09
CA GLU A 76 2.75 -12.95 4.80
C GLU A 76 2.57 -11.66 5.59
N GLU A 77 2.88 -11.69 6.88
CA GLU A 77 2.70 -10.55 7.78
C GLU A 77 4.00 -10.15 8.44
N LEU A 78 4.21 -8.83 8.54
CA LEU A 78 5.32 -8.23 9.28
C LEU A 78 4.79 -7.11 10.17
N GLN A 79 5.05 -7.20 11.48
CA GLN A 79 4.81 -6.09 12.40
C GLN A 79 6.07 -5.22 12.51
N ALA A 80 5.94 -3.94 12.16
CA ALA A 80 7.01 -2.94 12.22
C ALA A 80 6.56 -1.71 13.03
N GLY A 81 6.75 -1.78 14.35
CA GLY A 81 6.29 -0.72 15.27
C GLY A 81 4.77 -0.57 15.24
N PRO A 82 4.22 0.63 14.97
CA PRO A 82 2.77 0.84 14.90
C PRO A 82 2.12 0.33 13.61
N THR A 83 2.92 -0.09 12.62
CA THR A 83 2.46 -0.47 11.29
C THR A 83 2.55 -1.98 11.09
N THR A 84 1.47 -2.57 10.59
CA THR A 84 1.42 -3.95 10.12
C THR A 84 1.47 -3.97 8.61
N PHE A 85 2.39 -4.73 8.04
CA PHE A 85 2.46 -5.02 6.61
C PHE A 85 1.88 -6.40 6.34
N GLN A 86 0.97 -6.49 5.39
CA GLN A 86 0.35 -7.75 4.98
C GLN A 86 0.49 -7.93 3.48
N ALA A 87 1.15 -9.01 3.06
CA ALA A 87 1.40 -9.33 1.67
C ALA A 87 0.64 -10.58 1.24
N TYR A 88 -0.10 -10.49 0.13
CA TYR A 88 -0.77 -11.63 -0.48
C TYR A 88 -0.89 -11.45 -1.99
N ASP A 89 -1.02 -12.56 -2.71
CA ASP A 89 -1.21 -12.58 -4.16
C ASP A 89 -2.67 -12.28 -4.51
N ILE A 90 -2.88 -11.42 -5.51
CA ILE A 90 -4.17 -11.29 -6.20
C ILE A 90 -4.00 -11.86 -7.62
N GLY A 91 -5.06 -12.33 -8.26
CA GLY A 91 -4.94 -13.02 -9.56
C GLY A 91 -4.64 -14.51 -9.45
N GLY A 92 -4.49 -15.16 -10.61
CA GLY A 92 -4.43 -16.63 -10.71
C GLY A 92 -5.79 -17.30 -10.48
N CYS A 93 -5.92 -18.58 -10.83
CA CYS A 93 -7.14 -19.38 -10.62
C CYS A 93 -7.46 -19.54 -9.13
N ARG A 94 -7.98 -18.49 -8.49
CA ARG A 94 -8.34 -18.46 -7.09
C ARG A 94 -9.81 -18.82 -6.89
N PRO A 95 -10.16 -19.53 -5.81
CA PRO A 95 -11.53 -19.94 -5.58
C PRO A 95 -12.48 -18.74 -5.45
N ASP A 96 -13.74 -18.89 -5.86
CA ASP A 96 -14.76 -17.84 -5.77
C ASP A 96 -14.96 -17.30 -4.37
N PHE A 97 -14.58 -18.00 -3.29
CA PHE A 97 -14.67 -17.41 -1.96
C PHE A 97 -13.51 -16.45 -1.66
N PHE A 98 -12.55 -16.21 -2.53
CA PHE A 98 -11.41 -15.36 -2.16
C PHE A 98 -11.80 -13.88 -1.98
N TRP A 99 -12.87 -13.42 -2.64
CA TRP A 99 -13.28 -12.00 -2.62
C TRP A 99 -13.66 -11.47 -1.23
N TRP A 100 -14.30 -12.26 -0.35
CA TRP A 100 -14.69 -11.77 0.99
C TRP A 100 -13.48 -11.55 1.90
N PHE A 101 -12.40 -12.30 1.66
CA PHE A 101 -11.13 -12.12 2.36
C PHE A 101 -10.47 -10.82 1.89
N GLU A 102 -10.36 -10.61 0.57
CA GLU A 102 -9.82 -9.38 -0.03
C GLU A 102 -10.59 -8.15 0.44
N GLU A 103 -11.93 -8.18 0.36
CA GLU A 103 -12.81 -7.11 0.82
C GLU A 103 -12.56 -6.74 2.29
N GLY A 104 -12.39 -7.75 3.16
CA GLY A 104 -12.08 -7.54 4.57
C GLY A 104 -10.75 -6.82 4.79
N LEU A 105 -9.74 -7.12 3.98
CA LEU A 105 -8.42 -6.48 4.05
C LEU A 105 -8.46 -5.06 3.47
N PHE A 106 -9.03 -4.88 2.29
CA PHE A 106 -9.10 -3.56 1.62
C PHE A 106 -9.88 -2.53 2.44
N LYS A 107 -10.94 -2.94 3.16
CA LYS A 107 -11.68 -2.05 4.07
C LYS A 107 -10.85 -1.58 5.26
N ARG A 108 -9.86 -2.36 5.69
CA ARG A 108 -8.99 -2.05 6.83
C ARG A 108 -7.69 -1.37 6.41
N ALA A 109 -7.32 -1.45 5.13
CA ALA A 109 -6.09 -0.88 4.62
C ALA A 109 -6.08 0.65 4.76
N ASP A 110 -4.99 1.17 5.34
CA ASP A 110 -4.70 2.59 5.44
C ASP A 110 -3.79 3.07 4.30
N ALA A 111 -3.08 2.13 3.65
CA ALA A 111 -2.36 2.31 2.40
C ALA A 111 -2.26 0.99 1.63
N VAL A 112 -2.09 1.11 0.31
CA VAL A 112 -1.86 -0.03 -0.57
C VAL A 112 -0.61 0.19 -1.42
N ILE A 113 0.26 -0.81 -1.43
CA ILE A 113 1.43 -0.91 -2.31
C ILE A 113 1.14 -2.02 -3.31
N TYR A 114 0.91 -1.65 -4.57
CA TYR A 114 0.61 -2.56 -5.67
C TYR A 114 1.88 -2.84 -6.48
N LEU A 115 2.34 -4.10 -6.50
CA LEU A 115 3.56 -4.49 -7.21
C LEU A 115 3.23 -5.05 -8.59
N VAL A 116 3.91 -4.52 -9.60
CA VAL A 116 3.78 -4.89 -11.01
C VAL A 116 5.13 -5.35 -11.53
N ASP A 117 5.18 -6.57 -12.07
CA ASP A 117 6.34 -7.06 -12.81
C ASP A 117 6.42 -6.35 -14.17
N ALA A 118 7.46 -5.54 -14.38
CA ALA A 118 7.65 -4.82 -15.64
C ALA A 118 8.02 -5.73 -16.82
N ALA A 119 8.63 -6.88 -16.53
CA ALA A 119 9.12 -7.82 -17.54
C ALA A 119 8.02 -8.77 -18.03
N ASP A 120 6.97 -8.97 -17.23
CA ASP A 120 5.82 -9.78 -17.62
C ASP A 120 4.82 -9.00 -18.48
N ARG A 121 5.08 -8.98 -19.79
CA ARG A 121 4.28 -8.23 -20.76
C ARG A 121 2.90 -8.81 -20.99
N ASP A 122 2.72 -10.10 -20.74
CA ASP A 122 1.48 -10.81 -21.03
C ASP A 122 0.49 -10.63 -19.88
N ARG A 123 0.96 -10.68 -18.63
CA ARG A 123 0.13 -10.52 -17.43
C ARG A 123 -0.07 -9.09 -16.96
N ILE A 124 0.55 -8.10 -17.61
CA ILE A 124 0.36 -6.70 -17.24
C ILE A 124 -1.09 -6.22 -17.35
N MET A 125 -1.85 -6.74 -18.33
CA MET A 125 -3.26 -6.42 -18.48
C MET A 125 -4.09 -7.08 -17.39
N GLU A 126 -3.79 -8.34 -17.07
CA GLU A 126 -4.38 -9.07 -15.94
C GLU A 126 -4.14 -8.32 -14.62
N ALA A 127 -2.91 -7.88 -14.35
CA ALA A 127 -2.56 -7.11 -13.17
C ALA A 127 -3.41 -5.83 -13.05
N ARG A 128 -3.60 -5.11 -14.16
CA ARG A 128 -4.44 -3.91 -14.18
C ARG A 128 -5.91 -4.26 -13.90
N GLU A 129 -6.44 -5.28 -14.55
CA GLU A 129 -7.84 -5.70 -14.39
C GLU A 129 -8.10 -6.14 -12.94
N GLU A 130 -7.18 -6.89 -12.34
CA GLU A 130 -7.23 -7.29 -10.94
C GLU A 130 -7.21 -6.09 -9.98
N LEU A 131 -6.35 -5.10 -10.23
CA LEU A 131 -6.34 -3.86 -9.44
C LEU A 131 -7.68 -3.10 -9.55
N ILE A 132 -8.28 -3.02 -10.74
CA ILE A 132 -9.56 -2.35 -10.93
C ILE A 132 -10.66 -3.11 -10.18
N MET A 133 -10.80 -4.42 -10.43
CA MET A 133 -11.91 -5.23 -9.94
C MET A 133 -11.87 -5.39 -8.41
N HIS A 134 -10.69 -5.67 -7.84
CA HIS A 134 -10.55 -6.02 -6.42
C HIS A 134 -10.02 -4.86 -5.58
N GLY A 135 -9.14 -4.03 -6.15
CA GLY A 135 -8.52 -2.92 -5.44
C GLY A 135 -9.35 -1.63 -5.45
N LEU A 136 -9.89 -1.21 -6.59
CA LEU A 136 -10.39 0.16 -6.77
C LEU A 136 -11.92 0.31 -6.67
N GLN A 137 -12.69 -0.75 -6.92
CA GLN A 137 -14.16 -0.73 -6.84
C GLN A 137 -14.67 -0.71 -5.40
N ALA A 138 -14.73 0.49 -4.80
CA ALA A 138 -15.18 0.69 -3.42
C ALA A 138 -16.62 0.17 -3.15
N ASN A 139 -17.52 0.23 -4.14
CA ASN A 139 -18.89 -0.28 -4.01
C ASN A 139 -18.95 -1.83 -3.91
N ASN A 140 -17.87 -2.52 -4.30
CA ASN A 140 -17.76 -3.98 -4.26
C ASN A 140 -16.76 -4.43 -3.20
N GLY A 141 -16.49 -3.60 -2.17
CA GLY A 141 -15.60 -3.96 -1.09
C GLY A 141 -14.12 -3.62 -1.31
N GLY A 142 -13.79 -2.91 -2.40
CA GLY A 142 -12.44 -2.42 -2.66
C GLY A 142 -11.99 -1.32 -1.70
N MET A 143 -10.79 -0.80 -1.96
CA MET A 143 -10.10 0.16 -1.12
C MET A 143 -10.93 1.43 -0.85
N ARG A 144 -10.91 1.92 0.40
CA ARG A 144 -11.60 3.15 0.80
C ARG A 144 -11.12 4.37 -0.01
N ARG A 145 -11.96 5.39 -0.13
CA ARG A 145 -11.59 6.68 -0.76
C ARG A 145 -10.47 7.36 0.01
N GLY A 146 -9.63 8.12 -0.68
CA GLY A 146 -8.48 8.82 -0.08
C GLY A 146 -7.34 7.93 0.45
N VAL A 147 -7.48 6.59 0.46
CA VAL A 147 -6.38 5.68 0.83
C VAL A 147 -5.28 5.77 -0.22
N PRO A 148 -4.02 6.03 0.16
CA PRO A 148 -2.92 6.14 -0.80
C PRO A 148 -2.62 4.83 -1.52
N LEU A 149 -2.34 4.94 -2.82
CA LEU A 149 -1.93 3.85 -3.69
C LEU A 149 -0.52 4.11 -4.23
N LEU A 150 0.43 3.22 -3.94
CA LEU A 150 1.75 3.22 -4.56
C LEU A 150 1.85 2.05 -5.52
N VAL A 151 2.02 2.31 -6.82
CA VAL A 151 2.33 1.28 -7.81
C VAL A 151 3.85 1.14 -7.93
N LEU A 152 4.38 0.03 -7.45
CA LEU A 152 5.79 -0.33 -7.56
C LEU A 152 6.03 -1.17 -8.79
N VAL A 153 6.81 -0.64 -9.72
CA VAL A 153 7.20 -1.33 -10.95
C VAL A 153 8.53 -2.03 -10.70
N THR A 154 8.50 -3.36 -10.60
CA THR A 154 9.64 -4.21 -10.26
C THR A 154 10.28 -4.83 -11.50
N LYS A 155 11.43 -5.49 -11.32
CA LYS A 155 12.21 -6.17 -12.38
C LYS A 155 12.56 -5.27 -13.58
N THR A 156 12.78 -3.98 -13.31
CA THR A 156 13.06 -2.95 -14.32
C THR A 156 14.43 -3.09 -15.00
N GLU A 157 15.29 -3.94 -14.46
CA GLU A 157 16.61 -4.29 -15.00
C GLU A 157 16.58 -5.32 -16.13
N LEU A 158 15.47 -6.03 -16.31
CA LEU A 158 15.36 -7.06 -17.35
C LEU A 158 15.20 -6.40 -18.73
N GLU A 159 15.81 -7.00 -19.76
CA GLU A 159 15.82 -6.44 -21.12
C GLU A 159 14.41 -6.28 -21.72
N ASN A 160 13.50 -7.18 -21.36
CA ASN A 160 12.10 -7.14 -21.78
C ASN A 160 11.21 -6.21 -20.92
N ALA A 161 11.75 -5.59 -19.87
CA ALA A 161 10.98 -4.73 -18.97
C ALA A 161 10.34 -3.54 -19.71
N ARG A 162 9.07 -3.26 -19.44
CA ARG A 162 8.43 -2.02 -19.87
C ARG A 162 8.97 -0.86 -19.06
N ARG A 163 9.08 0.30 -19.71
CA ARG A 163 9.55 1.52 -19.05
C ARG A 163 8.49 2.00 -18.04
N PRO A 164 8.88 2.54 -16.88
CA PRO A 164 7.92 2.99 -15.85
C PRO A 164 6.89 4.00 -16.33
N ASP A 165 7.23 4.87 -17.28
CA ASP A 165 6.30 5.83 -17.89
C ASP A 165 5.18 5.14 -18.68
N GLN A 166 5.49 4.04 -19.38
CA GLN A 166 4.46 3.24 -20.04
C GLN A 166 3.53 2.59 -19.02
N ILE A 167 4.08 2.06 -17.92
CA ILE A 167 3.28 1.47 -16.84
C ILE A 167 2.37 2.52 -16.21
N GLU A 168 2.87 3.73 -15.99
CA GLU A 168 2.09 4.84 -15.45
C GLU A 168 0.87 5.15 -16.31
N THR A 169 1.03 5.25 -17.63
CA THR A 169 -0.13 5.41 -18.53
C THR A 169 -1.14 4.26 -18.40
N TYR A 170 -0.68 3.01 -18.26
CA TYR A 170 -1.59 1.85 -18.11
C TYR A 170 -2.33 1.81 -16.77
N PHE A 171 -1.65 2.15 -15.67
CA PHE A 171 -2.16 1.97 -14.32
C PHE A 171 -2.74 3.24 -13.72
N ILE A 172 -2.50 4.41 -14.31
CA ILE A 172 -3.01 5.70 -13.84
C ILE A 172 -3.92 6.33 -14.88
N ASP A 173 -3.37 6.76 -16.01
CA ASP A 173 -4.10 7.59 -16.98
C ASP A 173 -5.33 6.88 -17.53
N ASN A 174 -5.17 5.60 -17.89
CA ASN A 174 -6.24 4.80 -18.49
C ASN A 174 -7.36 4.41 -17.52
N ILE A 175 -7.13 4.52 -16.20
CA ILE A 175 -8.08 4.07 -15.18
C ILE A 175 -8.34 5.14 -14.11
N ILE A 176 -8.06 6.41 -14.45
CA ILE A 176 -8.13 7.56 -13.54
C ILE A 176 -9.50 7.69 -12.85
N THR A 177 -10.59 7.35 -13.57
CA THR A 177 -11.95 7.34 -13.04
C THR A 177 -12.12 6.34 -11.89
N SER A 178 -11.47 5.17 -11.98
CA SER A 178 -11.50 4.15 -10.93
C SER A 178 -10.62 4.53 -9.74
N ILE A 179 -9.51 5.25 -9.98
CA ILE A 179 -8.60 5.75 -8.94
C ILE A 179 -9.29 6.84 -8.10
N GLY A 180 -10.05 7.74 -8.73
CA GLY A 180 -10.79 8.78 -8.01
C GLY A 180 -9.87 9.80 -7.34
N ASP A 181 -10.10 10.06 -6.05
CA ASP A 181 -9.41 11.09 -5.26
C ASP A 181 -8.16 10.59 -4.51
N ARG A 182 -7.75 9.34 -4.79
CA ARG A 182 -6.69 8.68 -4.02
C ARG A 182 -5.32 9.24 -4.40
N PRO A 183 -4.50 9.65 -3.41
CA PRO A 183 -3.11 9.98 -3.67
C PRO A 183 -2.41 8.77 -4.31
N THR A 184 -1.91 8.93 -5.53
CA THR A 184 -1.33 7.83 -6.29
C THR A 184 0.03 8.20 -6.85
N LYS A 185 0.97 7.25 -6.84
CA LYS A 185 2.28 7.39 -7.47
C LYS A 185 2.72 6.07 -8.10
N VAL A 186 3.40 6.16 -9.23
CA VAL A 186 4.12 5.05 -9.85
C VAL A 186 5.61 5.24 -9.63
N ALA A 187 6.31 4.18 -9.24
CA ALA A 187 7.75 4.22 -9.03
C ALA A 187 8.42 2.94 -9.54
N GLY A 188 9.41 3.11 -10.42
CA GLY A 188 10.30 2.04 -10.84
C GLY A 188 11.32 1.71 -9.75
N VAL A 189 11.43 0.43 -9.41
CA VAL A 189 12.37 -0.08 -8.42
C VAL A 189 13.12 -1.28 -8.94
N ASN A 190 14.30 -1.50 -8.39
CA ASN A 190 15.06 -2.73 -8.56
C ASN A 190 15.24 -3.37 -7.18
N LEU A 191 14.60 -4.51 -6.96
CA LEU A 191 14.60 -5.21 -5.67
C LEU A 191 15.89 -6.01 -5.43
N THR A 192 16.76 -6.19 -6.42
CA THR A 192 18.06 -6.85 -6.22
C THR A 192 19.12 -5.87 -5.70
N THR A 193 19.04 -4.60 -6.10
CA THR A 193 20.01 -3.54 -5.77
C THR A 193 19.48 -2.54 -4.75
N GLY A 194 18.16 -2.51 -4.51
CA GLY A 194 17.48 -1.56 -3.64
C GLY A 194 17.23 -0.19 -4.25
N LYS A 195 17.62 0.03 -5.52
CA LYS A 195 17.44 1.31 -6.19
C LYS A 195 15.95 1.69 -6.24
N GLY A 196 15.65 2.90 -5.76
CA GLY A 196 14.31 3.50 -5.77
C GLY A 196 13.37 3.02 -4.67
N VAL A 197 13.69 1.94 -3.93
CA VAL A 197 12.81 1.37 -2.91
C VAL A 197 12.55 2.36 -1.77
N LEU A 198 13.62 2.94 -1.21
CA LEU A 198 13.48 3.87 -0.08
C LEU A 198 12.72 5.14 -0.45
N ASP A 199 12.94 5.69 -1.65
CA ASP A 199 12.25 6.89 -2.13
C ASP A 199 10.75 6.64 -2.34
N ALA A 200 10.41 5.46 -2.88
CA ALA A 200 9.02 5.07 -3.08
C ALA A 200 8.30 4.84 -1.74
N LEU A 201 8.93 4.13 -0.80
CA LEU A 201 8.40 3.92 0.54
C LEU A 201 8.30 5.22 1.36
N SER A 202 9.24 6.15 1.14
CA SER A 202 9.19 7.48 1.78
C SER A 202 7.99 8.27 1.31
N TRP A 203 7.65 8.19 0.01
CA TRP A 203 6.46 8.85 -0.52
C TRP A 203 5.17 8.32 0.14
N ILE A 204 4.99 7.00 0.22
CA ILE A 204 3.74 6.45 0.78
C ILE A 204 3.65 6.69 2.28
N SER A 205 4.77 6.57 3.02
CA SER A 205 4.80 6.91 4.45
C SER A 205 4.44 8.39 4.67
N ASN A 206 5.06 9.31 3.93
CA ASN A 206 4.72 10.74 4.07
C ASN A 206 3.26 11.01 3.71
N THR A 207 2.72 10.33 2.71
CA THR A 207 1.31 10.47 2.31
C THR A 207 0.36 9.91 3.37
N LEU A 208 0.73 8.81 4.03
CA LEU A 208 0.01 8.27 5.19
C LEU A 208 0.00 9.26 6.37
N LEU A 209 1.15 9.85 6.69
CA LEU A 209 1.29 10.82 7.77
C LEU A 209 0.54 12.13 7.49
N ASN A 210 0.46 12.51 6.22
CA ASN A 210 -0.21 13.73 5.76
C ASN A 210 -1.60 13.44 5.17
N GLY A 211 -2.28 12.38 5.66
CA GLY A 211 -3.59 11.97 5.13
C GLY A 211 -4.60 13.11 5.01
N PRO A 212 -5.70 12.93 4.26
CA PRO A 212 -6.59 14.01 3.79
C PRO A 212 -7.09 15.01 4.86
N GLN A 213 -7.13 14.64 6.14
CA GLN A 213 -7.44 15.57 7.24
C GLN A 213 -6.41 16.69 7.38
N SER A 214 -5.10 16.42 7.21
CA SER A 214 -4.07 17.46 7.33
C SER A 214 -4.09 18.41 6.13
N ILE A 215 -4.50 17.95 4.94
CA ILE A 215 -4.70 18.79 3.74
C ILE A 215 -5.90 19.72 3.95
N VAL A 216 -7.02 19.20 4.47
CA VAL A 216 -8.21 20.01 4.79
C VAL A 216 -7.92 21.01 5.92
N GLU A 217 -7.12 20.63 6.93
CA GLU A 217 -6.71 21.53 8.02
C GLU A 217 -5.71 22.59 7.57
N SER A 218 -4.77 22.25 6.67
CA SER A 218 -3.83 23.22 6.10
C SER A 218 -4.51 24.16 5.10
N GLU A 219 -5.49 23.71 4.31
CA GLU A 219 -6.33 24.61 3.49
C GLU A 219 -7.21 25.53 4.35
N LYS A 220 -7.81 25.02 5.44
CA LYS A 220 -8.56 25.85 6.40
C LYS A 220 -7.65 26.86 7.09
N ALA A 221 -6.45 26.48 7.48
CA ALA A 221 -5.47 27.38 8.09
C ALA A 221 -5.04 28.48 7.11
N ALA A 222 -4.73 28.12 5.86
CA ALA A 222 -4.35 29.06 4.81
C ALA A 222 -5.51 30.03 4.43
N LEU A 223 -6.76 29.56 4.41
CA LEU A 223 -7.92 30.43 4.21
C LEU A 223 -8.13 31.40 5.37
N THR A 224 -7.91 30.93 6.60
CA THR A 224 -8.06 31.75 7.82
C THR A 224 -7.02 32.87 7.83
N GLU A 225 -5.75 32.54 7.56
CA GLU A 225 -4.64 33.50 7.48
C GLU A 225 -4.86 34.54 6.37
N LYS A 226 -5.33 34.10 5.19
CA LYS A 226 -5.66 35.00 4.08
C LYS A 226 -6.82 35.95 4.42
N SER A 227 -7.78 35.50 5.22
CA SER A 227 -8.91 36.32 5.67
C SER A 227 -8.52 37.36 6.72
N GLU A 228 -7.53 37.06 7.57
CA GLU A 228 -6.99 37.98 8.57
C GLU A 228 -6.17 39.10 7.90
N ILE A 229 -5.31 38.76 6.94
CA ILE A 229 -4.53 39.74 6.16
C ILE A 229 -5.44 40.73 5.41
N LEU A 230 -6.55 40.25 4.86
CA LEU A 230 -7.54 41.09 4.16
C LEU A 230 -8.32 42.00 5.12
N ARG A 231 -8.55 41.58 6.37
CA ARG A 231 -9.21 42.41 7.40
C ARG A 231 -8.28 43.51 7.90
N ASP A 232 -7.00 43.21 8.09
CA ASP A 232 -6.03 44.20 8.54
C ASP A 232 -5.71 45.24 7.47
N SER A 233 -5.70 44.85 6.20
CA SER A 233 -5.52 45.81 5.08
C SER A 233 -6.68 46.81 4.96
N ARG A 234 -7.89 46.49 5.43
CA ARG A 234 -9.05 47.39 5.41
C ARG A 234 -9.14 48.33 6.61
N ARG A 235 -8.29 48.14 7.63
CA ARG A 235 -8.21 49.04 8.80
C ARG A 235 -7.22 50.18 8.64
N ILE A 236 -6.39 50.15 7.59
CA ILE A 236 -5.28 51.09 7.36
C ILE A 236 -5.64 52.16 6.29
N THR A 237 -6.80 52.03 5.64
CA THR A 237 -7.45 53.06 4.79
C THR A 237 -8.64 53.67 5.51
#